data_AF-A0A6N1X9X9-F1
#
_entry.id   AF-A0A6N1X9X9-F1
#
_cell.length_a   1.000
_cell.length_b   1.000
_cell.length_c   1.000
_cell.angle_alpha   90.00
_cell.angle_beta   90.00
_cell.angle_gamma   90.00
#
_symmetry.space_group_name_H-M   'P 1'
#
loop_
_entity.id
_entity.type
_entity.pdbx_description
1 polymer ?
#
loop_
_entity_poly.entity_id
_entity_poly.type
_entity_poly.pdbx_seq_one_letter_code
_entity_poly.pdbx_strand_id
1 'polypeptide(L)' 'MSGARIRNLLRFRLRQLGWQVPVAARLDEFVRQLLSAGPDRHPGLDLAEGRMAVRQGRLHWLEQG' A
#
# COMPACT_ATOMS: atom_id res chain seq x y z
N MET A 1 -5.95 14.39 2.63
CA MET A 1 -5.80 13.66 1.34
C MET A 1 -7.05 12.84 1.07
N SER A 2 -7.52 12.70 -0.17
CA SER A 2 -8.66 11.83 -0.49
C SER A 2 -8.22 10.38 -0.71
N GLY A 3 -9.05 9.41 -0.32
CA GLY A 3 -8.77 7.99 -0.54
C GLY A 3 -8.55 7.62 -2.02
N ALA A 4 -9.27 8.29 -2.93
CA ALA A 4 -9.07 8.11 -4.38
C ALA A 4 -7.67 8.51 -4.85
N ARG A 5 -7.11 9.60 -4.31
CA ARG A 5 -5.76 10.06 -4.67
C ARG A 5 -4.68 9.12 -4.13
N ILE A 6 -4.84 8.60 -2.91
CA ILE A 6 -3.93 7.59 -2.35
C ILE A 6 -3.95 6.34 -3.24
N ARG A 7 -5.15 5.82 -3.55
CA ARG A 7 -5.31 4.64 -4.41
C ARG A 7 -4.60 4.79 -5.76
N ASN A 8 -4.75 5.95 -6.40
CA ASN A 8 -4.10 6.23 -7.69
C ASN A 8 -2.58 6.31 -7.55
N LEU A 9 -2.07 6.94 -6.49
CA LEU A 9 -0.63 6.99 -6.21
C LEU A 9 -0.05 5.58 -5.99
N LEU A 10 -0.74 4.74 -5.22
CA LEU A 10 -0.31 3.37 -4.99
C LEU A 10 -0.25 2.56 -6.29
N ARG A 11 -1.29 2.65 -7.14
CA ARG A 11 -1.30 1.99 -8.45
C ARG A 11 -0.15 2.47 -9.34
N PHE A 12 0.06 3.77 -9.40
CA PHE A 12 1.15 4.36 -10.17
C PHE A 12 2.51 3.83 -9.68
N ARG A 13 2.73 3.79 -8.37
CA ARG A 13 3.98 3.31 -7.79
C ARG A 13 4.23 1.82 -8.04
N LEU A 14 3.21 0.98 -7.90
CA LEU A 14 3.31 -0.46 -8.21
C LEU A 14 3.71 -0.68 -9.66
N ARG A 15 3.11 0.08 -10.60
CA ARG A 15 3.50 0.03 -12.02
C ARG A 15 4.95 0.45 -12.27
N GLN A 16 5.45 1.46 -11.55
CA GLN A 16 6.85 1.87 -11.67
C GLN A 16 7.84 0.80 -11.17
N LEU A 17 7.43 0.00 -10.18
CA LEU A 17 8.23 -1.11 -9.65
C LEU A 17 8.09 -2.39 -10.47
N GLY A 18 7.22 -2.41 -11.49
CA GLY A 18 6.88 -3.63 -12.23
C GLY A 18 6.07 -4.65 -11.41
N TRP A 19 5.53 -4.25 -10.25
CA TRP A 19 4.74 -5.13 -9.39
C TRP A 19 3.30 -5.21 -9.88
N GLN A 20 2.70 -6.39 -9.75
CA GLN A 20 1.30 -6.62 -10.07
C GLN A 20 0.39 -5.81 -9.15
N VAL A 21 -0.55 -5.08 -9.76
CA VAL A 21 -1.56 -4.36 -9.01
C VAL A 21 -2.57 -5.37 -8.45
N PRO A 22 -2.81 -5.42 -7.12
CA PRO A 22 -3.78 -6.34 -6.55
C PRO A 22 -5.20 -5.94 -6.95
N VAL A 23 -6.14 -6.88 -6.79
CA VAL A 23 -7.57 -6.62 -7.05
C VAL A 23 -8.08 -5.41 -6.27
N ALA A 24 -9.02 -4.67 -6.86
CA ALA A 24 -9.47 -3.38 -6.35
C ALA A 24 -9.87 -3.41 -4.87
N ALA A 25 -10.62 -4.44 -4.44
CA ALA A 25 -11.04 -4.59 -3.05
C ALA A 25 -9.87 -4.67 -2.05
N ARG A 26 -8.79 -5.37 -2.42
CA ARG A 26 -7.58 -5.52 -1.58
C ARG A 26 -6.85 -4.19 -1.44
N LEU A 27 -6.72 -3.46 -2.54
CA LEU A 27 -6.11 -2.13 -2.55
C LEU A 27 -6.96 -1.12 -1.76
N ASP A 28 -8.28 -1.19 -1.92
CA ASP A 28 -9.22 -0.32 -1.24
C ASP A 28 -9.21 -0.54 0.27
N GLU A 29 -9.13 -1.79 0.71
CA GLU A 29 -8.97 -2.13 2.12
C GLU A 29 -7.67 -1.57 2.68
N PHE A 30 -6.56 -1.72 1.97
CA PHE A 30 -5.29 -1.14 2.39
C PHE A 30 -5.37 0.39 2.49
N VAL A 31 -6.01 1.06 1.54
CA VAL A 31 -6.24 2.52 1.60
C VAL A 31 -7.09 2.90 2.81
N ARG A 32 -8.14 2.12 3.13
CA ARG A 32 -8.95 2.34 4.34
C ARG A 32 -8.08 2.23 5.58
N GLN A 33 -7.25 1.19 5.68
CA GLN A 33 -6.34 0.99 6.81
C GLN A 33 -5.31 2.12 6.93
N LEU A 34 -4.75 2.61 5.82
CA LEU A 34 -3.84 3.77 5.84
C LEU A 34 -4.50 5.03 6.41
N LEU A 35 -5.79 5.22 6.15
CA LEU A 35 -6.55 6.41 6.58
C LEU A 35 -7.08 6.30 8.01
N SER A 36 -7.35 5.08 8.50
CA SER A 36 -7.99 4.85 9.80
C SER A 36 -7.08 4.22 10.85
N ALA A 37 -5.87 3.79 10.47
CA ALA A 37 -4.92 3.22 11.42
C ALA A 37 -4.56 4.21 12.52
N GLY A 38 -4.81 3.79 13.77
CA GLY A 38 -4.23 4.44 14.94
C GLY A 38 -2.71 4.19 15.05
N PRO A 39 -2.03 4.88 15.97
CA PRO A 39 -0.56 4.89 16.06
C PRO A 39 0.09 3.51 16.25
N ASP A 40 -0.60 2.54 16.84
CA ASP A 40 -0.08 1.18 17.04
C ASP A 40 -0.36 0.22 15.87
N ARG A 41 -1.09 0.67 14.85
CA ARG A 41 -1.38 -0.15 13.67
C ARG A 41 -0.37 0.16 12.57
N HIS A 42 0.19 -0.90 12.02
CA HIS A 42 1.15 -0.86 10.92
C HIS A 42 0.55 -1.55 9.70
N PRO A 43 -0.32 -0.86 8.91
CA PRO A 43 -0.89 -1.44 7.71
C PRO A 43 0.19 -2.00 6.79
N GLY A 44 -0.02 -3.23 6.31
CA GLY A 44 0.85 -3.91 5.38
C GLY A 44 0.03 -4.61 4.31
N LEU A 45 0.59 -4.66 3.10
CA LEU A 45 0.03 -5.37 1.97
C LEU A 45 1.14 -6.20 1.32
N ASP A 46 1.05 -7.52 1.52
CA ASP A 46 1.93 -8.48 0.87
C ASP A 46 1.42 -8.75 -0.56
N LEU A 47 2.35 -8.77 -1.50
CA LEU A 47 2.20 -9.00 -2.94
C LEU A 47 3.18 -10.10 -3.36
N ALA A 48 3.06 -10.59 -4.59
CA ALA A 48 3.94 -11.65 -5.09
C ALA A 48 5.40 -11.19 -5.19
N GLU A 49 5.63 -9.91 -5.50
CA GLU A 49 6.94 -9.33 -5.73
C GLU A 49 7.57 -8.73 -4.47
N GLY A 50 6.80 -8.59 -3.38
CA GLY A 50 7.23 -7.76 -2.26
C GLY A 50 6.12 -7.43 -1.29
N ARG A 51 6.47 -6.56 -0.34
CA ARG A 51 5.56 -6.02 0.66
C ARG A 51 5.56 -4.50 0.64
N MET A 52 4.38 -3.92 0.66
CA MET A 52 4.18 -2.50 0.93
C MET A 52 3.69 -2.32 2.37
N ALA A 53 4.39 -1.55 3.20
CA ALA A 53 4.05 -1.42 4.62
C ALA A 53 4.35 -0.05 5.21
N VAL A 54 3.56 0.37 6.20
CA VAL A 54 3.84 1.57 6.99
C VAL A 54 4.86 1.25 8.07
N ARG A 55 5.96 1.99 8.12
CA ARG A 55 6.96 1.95 9.19
C ARG A 55 7.35 3.38 9.55
N GLN A 56 7.32 3.72 10.85
CA GLN A 56 7.66 5.06 11.35
C GLN A 56 6.86 6.18 10.65
N GLY A 57 5.57 5.95 10.41
CA GLY A 57 4.68 6.92 9.74
C GLY A 57 4.94 7.12 8.24
N ARG A 58 5.79 6.31 7.63
CA ARG A 58 6.11 6.36 6.19
C ARG A 58 5.76 5.05 5.51
N LEU A 59 5.33 5.12 4.26
CA LEU A 59 5.13 3.94 3.43
C LEU A 59 6.50 3.44 2.92
N HIS A 60 6.71 2.14 2.94
CA HIS A 60 7.91 1.45 2.45
C HIS A 60 7.53 0.34 1.48
N TRP A 61 8.42 0.05 0.53
CA TRP A 61 8.29 -1.00 -0.48
C TRP A 61 9.50 -1.90 -0.31
N LEU A 62 9.24 -3.15 0.07
CA LEU A 62 10.25 -4.15 0.38
C LEU A 62 10.15 -5.21 -0.72
N GLU A 63 11.10 -5.23 -1.65
CA GLU A 63 11.19 -6.27 -2.67
C GLU A 63 11.45 -7.63 -2.01
N GLN A 64 10.82 -8.69 -2.54
CA GLN A 64 11.26 -10.05 -2.22
C GLN A 64 12.61 -10.27 -2.90
N GLY A 65 13.60 -10.71 -2.11
CA GLY A 65 14.94 -11.07 -2.60
C GLY A 65 14.96 -12.39 -3.34
#